data_AF-A0A7G8FP65-F1
#
_entry.id   AF-A0A7G8FP65-F1
#
_cell.length_a   1.000
_cell.length_b   1.000
_cell.length_c   1.000
_cell.angle_alpha   90.00
_cell.angle_beta   90.00
_cell.angle_gamma   90.00
#
_symmetry.space_group_name_H-M   'P 1'
#
loop_
_entity.id
_entity.type
_entity.pdbx_description
1 polymer ?
#
loop_
_entity_poly.entity_id
_entity_poly.type
_entity_poly.pdbx_seq_one_letter_code
_entity_poly.pdbx_strand_id
1 'polypeptide(L)'
;MATITTGDLEVVLPKGAKKKIEVEELKAGTEIVALKNVSKLETTVTGDAAFVGKGVSKSSVDLKSTKKNTPKVVLQNTNFTKSDIKVTGKGAGKVKSNTGTFNQSKITGGKKKDSVSFGNKSTVNKGKINLGKGGDSITFAKGTTFKGKTTIDLGKGGKDVVKFGKEVKKGSVVINNFDKKDKLVVGKDTFDYKDIKKGAEIPGIKINLA
;
A
#
# COMPACT_ATOMS: atom_id res chain seq x y z
N MET A 1 -7.10 27.22 -0.80
CA MET A 1 -7.52 25.81 -0.60
C MET A 1 -7.98 25.69 0.83
N ALA A 2 -8.88 24.75 1.15
CA ALA A 2 -9.30 24.55 2.55
C ALA A 2 -8.47 23.43 3.16
N THR A 3 -8.04 23.58 4.41
CA THR A 3 -7.29 22.55 5.13
C THR A 3 -8.12 22.09 6.32
N ILE A 4 -8.15 20.78 6.55
CA ILE A 4 -8.72 20.18 7.76
C ILE A 4 -7.58 19.48 8.50
N THR A 5 -7.45 19.76 9.79
CA THR A 5 -6.39 19.21 10.66
C THR A 5 -7.04 18.52 11.85
N THR A 6 -6.56 17.33 12.16
CA THR A 6 -6.93 16.51 13.32
C THR A 6 -5.67 16.11 14.09
N GLY A 7 -5.82 15.33 15.17
CA GLY A 7 -4.68 14.73 15.86
C GLY A 7 -3.87 13.73 15.01
N ASP A 8 -4.51 13.09 14.03
CA ASP A 8 -3.87 12.03 13.23
C ASP A 8 -3.45 12.48 11.83
N LEU A 9 -4.06 13.54 11.28
CA LEU A 9 -3.78 13.96 9.91
C LEU A 9 -4.01 15.45 9.65
N GLU A 10 -3.43 15.90 8.56
CA GLU A 10 -3.81 17.12 7.86
C GLU A 10 -4.23 16.76 6.44
N VAL A 11 -5.34 17.31 5.95
CA VAL A 11 -5.78 17.14 4.57
C VAL A 11 -6.10 18.48 3.92
N VAL A 12 -5.43 18.75 2.80
CA VAL A 12 -5.67 19.91 1.94
C VAL A 12 -6.70 19.53 0.88
N LEU A 13 -7.81 20.24 0.89
CA LEU A 13 -8.93 20.05 -0.02
C LEU A 13 -8.79 20.96 -1.25
N PRO A 14 -8.90 20.41 -2.48
CA PRO A 14 -8.95 21.21 -3.68
C PRO A 14 -10.25 22.02 -3.74
N LYS A 15 -10.25 23.07 -4.57
CA LYS A 15 -11.42 23.94 -4.75
C LYS A 15 -12.66 23.09 -5.12
N GLY A 16 -13.75 23.30 -4.39
CA GLY A 16 -15.02 22.57 -4.62
C GLY A 16 -15.11 21.17 -4.01
N ALA A 17 -14.11 20.70 -3.25
CA ALA A 17 -14.15 19.41 -2.57
C ALA A 17 -14.86 19.43 -1.21
N LYS A 18 -15.09 20.60 -0.60
CA LYS A 18 -15.66 20.74 0.75
C LYS A 18 -17.01 20.03 0.94
N LYS A 19 -17.85 19.97 -0.10
CA LYS A 19 -19.16 19.27 -0.06
C LYS A 19 -19.09 17.80 -0.53
N LYS A 20 -17.89 17.27 -0.77
CA LYS A 20 -17.66 15.90 -1.28
C LYS A 20 -16.96 15.02 -0.26
N ILE A 21 -16.48 15.60 0.84
CA ILE A 21 -15.68 14.95 1.86
C ILE A 21 -16.20 15.37 3.22
N GLU A 22 -16.30 14.42 4.13
CA GLU A 22 -16.37 14.63 5.57
C GLU A 22 -15.09 14.08 6.21
N VAL A 23 -14.65 14.70 7.29
CA VAL A 23 -13.49 14.26 8.08
C VAL A 23 -13.96 14.07 9.50
N GLU A 24 -13.77 12.86 10.03
CA GLU A 24 -14.29 12.46 11.34
C GLU A 24 -13.17 11.92 12.22
N GLU A 25 -13.02 12.47 13.43
CA GLU A 25 -12.13 11.93 14.44
C GLU A 25 -12.82 10.81 15.23
N LEU A 26 -12.26 9.61 15.19
CA LEU A 26 -12.72 8.45 15.93
C LEU A 26 -11.69 8.05 16.99
N LYS A 27 -12.09 7.22 17.95
CA LYS A 27 -11.18 6.65 18.96
C LYS A 27 -9.99 5.89 18.37
N ALA A 28 -10.13 5.37 17.15
CA ALA A 28 -9.14 4.52 16.49
C ALA A 28 -8.31 5.25 15.41
N GLY A 29 -8.53 6.56 15.23
CA GLY A 29 -7.89 7.36 14.18
C GLY A 29 -8.89 8.30 13.49
N THR A 30 -8.45 8.96 12.42
CA THR A 30 -9.29 9.89 11.65
C THR A 30 -9.77 9.27 10.32
N GLU A 31 -11.05 9.37 10.01
CA GLU A 31 -11.60 8.96 8.70
C GLU A 31 -11.79 10.14 7.76
N ILE A 32 -11.42 9.95 6.49
CA ILE A 32 -11.73 10.82 5.36
C ILE A 32 -12.83 10.11 4.55
N VAL A 33 -14.07 10.55 4.73
CA VAL A 33 -15.26 9.98 4.09
C VAL A 33 -15.51 10.69 2.77
N ALA A 34 -15.21 10.01 1.65
CA ALA A 34 -15.55 10.52 0.33
C ALA A 34 -17.04 10.26 0.01
N LEU A 35 -17.90 11.26 0.22
CA LEU A 35 -19.33 11.20 -0.13
C LEU A 35 -19.57 11.12 -1.65
N LYS A 36 -18.67 11.74 -2.42
CA LYS A 36 -18.63 11.70 -3.89
C LYS A 36 -17.21 11.41 -4.35
N ASN A 37 -17.05 11.01 -5.62
CA ASN A 37 -15.73 10.89 -6.22
C ASN A 37 -14.97 12.22 -6.08
N VAL A 38 -13.75 12.13 -5.57
CA VAL A 38 -12.89 13.27 -5.31
C VAL A 38 -11.49 12.99 -5.84
N SER A 39 -10.75 14.06 -6.11
CA SER A 39 -9.41 13.96 -6.67
C SER A 39 -8.52 15.07 -6.19
N LYS A 40 -7.20 14.87 -6.22
CA LYS A 40 -6.18 15.88 -5.85
C LYS A 40 -6.27 16.30 -4.38
N LEU A 41 -6.48 15.33 -3.50
CA LEU A 41 -6.27 15.53 -2.07
C LEU A 41 -4.78 15.43 -1.78
N GLU A 42 -4.31 16.28 -0.88
CA GLU A 42 -2.97 16.16 -0.32
C GLU A 42 -3.15 15.88 1.18
N THR A 43 -2.68 14.72 1.63
CA THR A 43 -2.93 14.25 2.99
C THR A 43 -1.61 13.93 3.68
N THR A 44 -1.34 14.54 4.82
CA THR A 44 -0.25 14.16 5.71
C THR A 44 -0.84 13.37 6.88
N VAL A 45 -0.40 12.13 7.09
CA VAL A 45 -0.86 11.27 8.18
C VAL A 45 0.27 11.12 9.19
N THR A 46 0.03 11.57 10.41
CA THR A 46 0.92 11.39 11.56
C THR A 46 0.45 10.26 12.47
N GLY A 47 -0.84 9.97 12.55
CA GLY A 47 -1.41 8.88 13.36
C GLY A 47 -2.01 7.77 12.51
N ASP A 48 -3.24 7.40 12.83
CA ASP A 48 -4.03 6.43 12.07
C ASP A 48 -5.08 7.15 11.24
N ALA A 49 -5.14 6.86 9.94
CA ALA A 49 -6.11 7.44 9.02
C ALA A 49 -6.81 6.38 8.16
N ALA A 50 -8.04 6.66 7.73
CA ALA A 50 -8.73 5.83 6.75
C ALA A 50 -9.37 6.66 5.63
N PHE A 51 -9.28 6.20 4.39
CA PHE A 51 -10.13 6.68 3.30
C PHE A 51 -11.31 5.74 3.14
N VAL A 52 -12.53 6.26 3.26
CA VAL A 52 -13.77 5.48 3.16
C VAL A 52 -14.72 6.07 2.11
N GLY A 53 -15.73 5.30 1.69
CA GLY A 53 -16.74 5.77 0.74
C GLY A 53 -16.35 5.68 -0.74
N LYS A 54 -16.57 6.75 -1.51
CA LYS A 54 -16.43 6.82 -2.98
C LYS A 54 -14.97 6.94 -3.43
N GLY A 55 -14.76 7.07 -4.75
CA GLY A 55 -13.43 7.04 -5.35
C GLY A 55 -12.56 8.25 -4.95
N VAL A 56 -11.29 7.98 -4.67
CA VAL A 56 -10.23 8.99 -4.48
C VAL A 56 -9.23 8.82 -5.61
N SER A 57 -8.82 9.91 -6.24
CA SER A 57 -7.91 9.83 -7.39
C SER A 57 -6.91 10.97 -7.51
N LYS A 58 -5.76 10.73 -8.15
CA LYS A 58 -4.73 11.77 -8.35
C LYS A 58 -4.35 12.48 -7.04
N SER A 59 -4.39 11.76 -5.92
CA SER A 59 -4.13 12.29 -4.58
C SER A 59 -2.77 11.84 -4.08
N SER A 60 -2.19 12.59 -3.15
CA SER A 60 -0.96 12.26 -2.46
C SER A 60 -1.25 12.02 -0.97
N VAL A 61 -0.59 11.00 -0.42
CA VAL A 61 -0.63 10.68 1.02
C VAL A 61 0.81 10.55 1.51
N ASP A 62 1.21 11.38 2.47
CA ASP A 62 2.48 11.31 3.18
C ASP A 62 2.27 10.72 4.59
N LEU A 63 2.74 9.50 4.82
CA LEU A 63 2.80 8.89 6.14
C LEU A 63 4.07 9.38 6.85
N LYS A 64 3.91 10.43 7.66
CA LYS A 64 5.02 11.14 8.32
C LYS A 64 5.45 10.43 9.60
N SER A 65 6.35 9.46 9.45
CA SER A 65 6.78 8.57 10.53
C SER A 65 7.87 9.18 11.43
N THR A 66 7.92 8.73 12.68
CA THR A 66 9.01 9.05 13.61
C THR A 66 9.57 7.78 14.26
N LYS A 67 10.70 7.87 14.97
CA LYS A 67 11.24 6.69 15.69
C LYS A 67 10.25 6.09 16.70
N LYS A 68 9.34 6.91 17.23
CA LYS A 68 8.37 6.52 18.27
C LYS A 68 6.96 6.26 17.71
N ASN A 69 6.71 6.59 16.46
CA ASN A 69 5.37 6.57 15.89
C ASN A 69 5.37 6.02 14.47
N THR A 70 4.44 5.11 14.20
CA THR A 70 4.29 4.38 12.95
C THR A 70 2.94 4.71 12.34
N PRO A 71 2.84 5.77 11.51
CA PRO A 71 1.58 6.17 10.90
C PRO A 71 1.01 5.08 10.01
N LYS A 72 -0.32 5.06 9.92
CA LYS A 72 -1.06 4.04 9.17
C LYS A 72 -2.15 4.68 8.33
N VAL A 73 -2.27 4.26 7.08
CA VAL A 73 -3.43 4.58 6.24
C VAL A 73 -4.17 3.31 5.84
N VAL A 74 -5.50 3.35 5.98
CA VAL A 74 -6.40 2.28 5.57
C VAL A 74 -7.26 2.74 4.40
N LEU A 75 -7.20 2.04 3.28
CA LEU A 75 -8.07 2.22 2.13
C LEU A 75 -9.27 1.29 2.26
N GLN A 76 -10.45 1.88 2.48
CA GLN A 76 -11.75 1.20 2.46
C GLN A 76 -12.72 1.82 1.45
N ASN A 77 -12.25 2.78 0.68
CA ASN A 77 -13.03 3.45 -0.33
C ASN A 77 -13.10 2.60 -1.61
N THR A 78 -14.12 2.85 -2.44
CA THR A 78 -14.40 2.03 -3.63
C THR A 78 -13.22 1.92 -4.61
N ASN A 79 -12.50 3.02 -4.86
CA ASN A 79 -11.34 3.05 -5.76
C ASN A 79 -10.30 4.08 -5.29
N PHE A 80 -9.03 3.71 -5.23
CA PHE A 80 -7.89 4.58 -5.00
C PHE A 80 -7.01 4.61 -6.27
N THR A 81 -7.19 5.63 -7.09
CA THR A 81 -6.74 5.62 -8.51
C THR A 81 -5.67 6.65 -8.81
N LYS A 82 -4.58 6.25 -9.49
CA LYS A 82 -3.49 7.15 -9.92
C LYS A 82 -3.00 8.05 -8.77
N SER A 83 -2.94 7.49 -7.58
CA SER A 83 -2.64 8.22 -6.34
C SER A 83 -1.40 7.62 -5.70
N ASP A 84 -0.69 8.44 -4.94
CA ASP A 84 0.61 8.08 -4.37
C ASP A 84 0.52 8.06 -2.85
N ILE A 85 1.04 7.00 -2.24
CA ILE A 85 1.26 6.90 -0.80
C ILE A 85 2.76 6.79 -0.57
N LYS A 86 3.32 7.63 0.30
CA LYS A 86 4.74 7.65 0.62
C LYS A 86 4.94 7.61 2.13
N VAL A 87 5.88 6.80 2.60
CA VAL A 87 6.37 6.87 3.99
C VAL A 87 7.55 7.83 4.02
N THR A 88 7.47 8.86 4.86
CA THR A 88 8.58 9.79 5.11
C THR A 88 9.01 9.76 6.57
N GLY A 89 10.15 10.36 6.88
CA GLY A 89 10.67 10.46 8.25
C GLY A 89 11.62 9.33 8.65
N LYS A 90 11.67 9.03 9.95
CA LYS A 90 12.69 8.15 10.56
C LYS A 90 12.14 6.80 11.09
N GLY A 91 10.82 6.60 10.99
CA GLY A 91 10.11 5.41 11.45
C GLY A 91 9.66 4.52 10.30
N ALA A 92 8.82 3.56 10.65
CA ALA A 92 8.08 2.72 9.71
C ALA A 92 6.72 3.37 9.37
N GLY A 93 6.08 2.90 8.31
CA GLY A 93 4.70 3.20 7.93
C GLY A 93 3.90 1.95 7.60
N LYS A 94 2.58 2.06 7.69
CA LYS A 94 1.66 0.97 7.40
C LYS A 94 0.62 1.40 6.37
N VAL A 95 0.50 0.62 5.30
CA VAL A 95 -0.55 0.78 4.30
C VAL A 95 -1.42 -0.47 4.30
N LYS A 96 -2.72 -0.29 4.46
CA LYS A 96 -3.69 -1.38 4.37
C LYS A 96 -4.77 -1.02 3.38
N SER A 97 -5.13 -1.92 2.48
CA SER A 97 -6.35 -1.84 1.69
C SER A 97 -7.25 -2.98 2.14
N ASN A 98 -8.40 -2.68 2.73
CA ASN A 98 -9.35 -3.70 3.17
C ASN A 98 -10.25 -4.15 2.01
N THR A 99 -10.62 -3.21 1.15
CA THR A 99 -11.55 -3.38 0.04
C THR A 99 -11.22 -2.39 -1.09
N GLY A 100 -11.98 -2.46 -2.17
CA GLY A 100 -11.91 -1.53 -3.30
C GLY A 100 -10.76 -1.83 -4.26
N THR A 101 -10.57 -0.93 -5.23
CA THR A 101 -9.51 -1.08 -6.24
C THR A 101 -8.35 -0.13 -5.98
N PHE A 102 -7.16 -0.66 -5.75
CA PHE A 102 -5.90 0.08 -5.84
C PHE A 102 -5.44 0.10 -7.31
N ASN A 103 -5.73 1.21 -8.00
CA ASN A 103 -5.71 1.26 -9.46
C ASN A 103 -4.66 2.23 -10.01
N GLN A 104 -3.62 1.72 -10.67
CA GLN A 104 -2.51 2.53 -11.21
C GLN A 104 -1.87 3.46 -10.17
N SER A 105 -1.96 3.08 -8.90
CA SER A 105 -1.48 3.86 -7.76
C SER A 105 -0.10 3.38 -7.32
N LYS A 106 0.60 4.23 -6.58
CA LYS A 106 1.95 3.97 -6.10
C LYS A 106 2.01 3.92 -4.58
N ILE A 107 2.80 2.99 -4.04
CA ILE A 107 3.26 3.01 -2.65
C ILE A 107 4.78 3.11 -2.67
N THR A 108 5.33 4.02 -1.86
CA THR A 108 6.78 4.17 -1.65
C THR A 108 7.07 4.08 -0.15
N GLY A 109 7.75 3.04 0.30
CA GLY A 109 8.22 2.91 1.67
C GLY A 109 9.42 3.79 1.98
N GLY A 110 9.85 3.73 3.24
CA GLY A 110 10.91 4.51 3.85
C GLY A 110 12.20 3.73 4.02
N LYS A 111 12.85 3.91 5.17
CA LYS A 111 14.17 3.31 5.52
C LYS A 111 14.08 2.30 6.67
N LYS A 112 12.87 1.96 7.11
CA LYS A 112 12.58 1.09 8.25
C LYS A 112 11.56 0.05 7.79
N LYS A 113 11.26 -0.91 8.67
CA LYS A 113 10.37 -2.04 8.39
C LYS A 113 8.94 -1.58 8.11
N ASP A 114 8.62 -1.37 6.84
CA ASP A 114 7.30 -0.97 6.39
C ASP A 114 6.38 -2.18 6.17
N SER A 115 5.07 -1.94 6.21
CA SER A 115 4.09 -2.99 5.93
C SER A 115 3.02 -2.53 4.97
N VAL A 116 2.75 -3.37 3.97
CA VAL A 116 1.69 -3.17 2.99
C VAL A 116 0.78 -4.40 3.02
N SER A 117 -0.54 -4.21 3.09
CA SER A 117 -1.48 -5.33 3.05
C SER A 117 -2.71 -5.05 2.21
N PHE A 118 -3.14 -6.07 1.46
CA PHE A 118 -4.36 -6.06 0.67
C PHE A 118 -5.29 -7.18 1.16
N GLY A 119 -6.50 -6.80 1.53
CA GLY A 119 -7.51 -7.67 2.12
C GLY A 119 -8.28 -8.49 1.08
N ASN A 120 -9.12 -9.41 1.57
CA ASN A 120 -9.85 -10.36 0.73
C ASN A 120 -10.79 -9.73 -0.31
N LYS A 121 -11.20 -8.47 -0.12
CA LYS A 121 -12.08 -7.75 -1.05
C LYS A 121 -11.34 -6.70 -1.89
N SER A 122 -10.01 -6.74 -1.89
CA SER A 122 -9.18 -5.77 -2.60
C SER A 122 -8.85 -6.24 -4.01
N THR A 123 -8.84 -5.29 -4.95
CA THR A 123 -8.30 -5.50 -6.30
C THR A 123 -7.06 -4.63 -6.50
N VAL A 124 -5.94 -5.23 -6.90
CA VAL A 124 -4.72 -4.51 -7.28
C VAL A 124 -4.64 -4.47 -8.80
N ASN A 125 -4.86 -3.30 -9.38
CA ASN A 125 -4.83 -3.11 -10.82
C ASN A 125 -3.62 -2.25 -11.22
N LYS A 126 -2.61 -2.85 -11.85
CA LYS A 126 -1.39 -2.14 -12.29
C LYS A 126 -0.72 -1.32 -11.17
N GLY A 127 -0.65 -1.88 -9.97
CA GLY A 127 -0.04 -1.21 -8.81
C GLY A 127 1.48 -1.14 -8.92
N LYS A 128 2.07 -0.06 -8.39
CA LYS A 128 3.53 0.09 -8.28
C LYS A 128 3.92 0.24 -6.82
N ILE A 129 4.66 -0.71 -6.29
CA ILE A 129 5.04 -0.73 -4.87
C ILE A 129 6.56 -0.76 -4.82
N ASN A 130 7.16 0.20 -4.16
CA ASN A 130 8.59 0.21 -3.82
C ASN A 130 8.68 0.30 -2.30
N LEU A 131 9.26 -0.70 -1.64
CA LEU A 131 9.31 -0.78 -0.18
C LEU A 131 10.48 0.01 0.42
N GLY A 132 11.51 0.32 -0.37
CA GLY A 132 12.60 1.20 0.04
C GLY A 132 13.77 0.43 0.66
N LYS A 133 14.13 0.74 1.91
CA LYS A 133 15.11 -0.07 2.66
C LYS A 133 14.42 -0.51 3.93
N GLY A 134 14.66 -1.73 4.38
CA GLY A 134 14.00 -2.21 5.58
C GLY A 134 13.95 -3.72 5.59
N GLY A 135 13.38 -4.29 6.64
CA GLY A 135 12.89 -5.68 6.58
C GLY A 135 11.38 -5.58 6.45
N ASP A 136 10.95 -5.34 5.22
CA ASP A 136 9.62 -4.92 4.86
C ASP A 136 8.70 -6.12 4.64
N SER A 137 7.40 -5.88 4.70
CA SER A 137 6.41 -6.91 4.51
C SER A 137 5.31 -6.47 3.57
N ILE A 138 4.95 -7.35 2.64
CA ILE A 138 3.77 -7.18 1.82
C ILE A 138 2.92 -8.44 1.86
N THR A 139 1.62 -8.27 2.09
CA THR A 139 0.67 -9.39 2.15
C THR A 139 -0.53 -9.14 1.26
N PHE A 140 -0.83 -10.10 0.39
CA PHE A 140 -2.06 -10.17 -0.37
C PHE A 140 -2.89 -11.32 0.17
N ALA A 141 -4.03 -11.02 0.80
CA ALA A 141 -4.93 -12.05 1.35
C ALA A 141 -5.48 -12.96 0.24
N LYS A 142 -6.00 -14.14 0.61
CA LYS A 142 -6.49 -15.17 -0.34
C LYS A 142 -7.54 -14.64 -1.32
N GLY A 143 -8.38 -13.69 -0.91
CA GLY A 143 -9.40 -13.08 -1.77
C GLY A 143 -8.88 -12.00 -2.72
N THR A 144 -7.64 -11.53 -2.56
CA THR A 144 -7.08 -10.43 -3.37
C THR A 144 -7.12 -10.79 -4.86
N THR A 145 -7.58 -9.85 -5.67
CA THR A 145 -7.64 -9.99 -7.13
C THR A 145 -6.59 -9.11 -7.78
N PHE A 146 -5.90 -9.62 -8.80
CA PHE A 146 -4.94 -8.86 -9.59
C PHE A 146 -5.50 -8.59 -10.98
N LYS A 147 -5.25 -7.39 -11.50
CA LYS A 147 -5.55 -6.98 -12.87
C LYS A 147 -4.33 -6.26 -13.47
N GLY A 148 -4.01 -6.60 -14.72
CA GLY A 148 -2.78 -6.11 -15.36
C GLY A 148 -1.50 -6.52 -14.62
N LYS A 149 -0.41 -5.80 -14.91
CA LYS A 149 0.92 -6.05 -14.34
C LYS A 149 1.17 -5.16 -13.13
N THR A 150 1.31 -5.75 -11.96
CA THR A 150 1.74 -5.07 -10.72
C THR A 150 3.24 -5.29 -10.52
N THR A 151 3.95 -4.26 -10.07
CA THR A 151 5.38 -4.34 -9.78
C THR A 151 5.63 -4.07 -8.30
N ILE A 152 6.40 -4.95 -7.67
CA ILE A 152 6.88 -4.83 -6.29
C ILE A 152 8.39 -4.75 -6.36
N ASP A 153 8.96 -3.71 -5.79
CA ASP A 153 10.39 -3.53 -5.63
C ASP A 153 10.69 -3.58 -4.13
N LEU A 154 11.41 -4.61 -3.70
CA LEU A 154 11.80 -4.81 -2.30
C LEU A 154 12.88 -3.80 -1.87
N GLY A 155 13.53 -3.18 -2.85
CA GLY A 155 14.61 -2.24 -2.63
C GLY A 155 15.88 -2.92 -2.15
N LYS A 156 16.76 -2.19 -1.47
CA LYS A 156 18.13 -2.67 -1.18
C LYS A 156 18.28 -3.11 0.26
N GLY A 157 18.42 -4.41 0.43
CA GLY A 157 18.86 -5.07 1.65
C GLY A 157 17.76 -5.07 2.70
N GLY A 158 17.62 -6.19 3.37
CA GLY A 158 16.50 -6.38 4.26
C GLY A 158 16.38 -7.80 4.73
N LYS A 159 15.25 -8.11 5.35
CA LYS A 159 14.72 -9.47 5.37
C LYS A 159 13.27 -9.30 4.95
N ASP A 160 13.05 -9.15 3.66
CA ASP A 160 11.73 -8.81 3.13
C ASP A 160 10.86 -10.05 3.03
N VAL A 161 9.56 -9.87 3.26
CA VAL A 161 8.59 -10.96 3.17
C VAL A 161 7.45 -10.57 2.26
N VAL A 162 7.29 -11.32 1.17
CA VAL A 162 6.17 -11.19 0.23
C VAL A 162 5.26 -12.38 0.42
N LYS A 163 4.00 -12.16 0.81
CA LYS A 163 3.02 -13.22 1.03
C LYS A 163 1.81 -13.08 0.12
N PHE A 164 1.48 -14.16 -0.58
CA PHE A 164 0.25 -14.33 -1.32
C PHE A 164 -0.57 -15.44 -0.66
N GLY A 165 -1.82 -15.16 -0.30
CA GLY A 165 -2.70 -16.16 0.33
C GLY A 165 -3.13 -17.29 -0.63
N LYS A 166 -2.88 -17.14 -1.92
CA LYS A 166 -3.07 -18.14 -2.99
C LYS A 166 -2.26 -17.72 -4.22
N GLU A 167 -2.18 -18.60 -5.21
CA GLU A 167 -1.62 -18.31 -6.54
C GLU A 167 -2.28 -17.13 -7.27
N VAL A 168 -1.51 -16.45 -8.11
CA VAL A 168 -1.97 -15.33 -8.94
C VAL A 168 -2.51 -15.87 -10.26
N LYS A 169 -3.83 -16.12 -10.31
CA LYS A 169 -4.49 -16.67 -11.52
C LYS A 169 -4.86 -15.64 -12.60
N LYS A 170 -4.93 -14.36 -12.24
CA LYS A 170 -5.32 -13.26 -13.15
C LYS A 170 -4.33 -12.12 -12.98
N GLY A 171 -4.00 -11.43 -14.08
CA GLY A 171 -2.94 -10.42 -14.08
C GLY A 171 -1.56 -11.04 -13.87
N SER A 172 -0.57 -10.22 -13.56
CA SER A 172 0.78 -10.67 -13.23
C SER A 172 1.42 -9.78 -12.19
N VAL A 173 2.34 -10.36 -11.43
CA VAL A 173 3.16 -9.65 -10.46
C VAL A 173 4.62 -9.84 -10.83
N VAL A 174 5.38 -8.75 -10.78
CA VAL A 174 6.85 -8.79 -10.89
C VAL A 174 7.42 -8.31 -9.57
N ILE A 175 8.24 -9.15 -8.94
CA ILE A 175 9.01 -8.81 -7.74
C ILE A 175 10.45 -8.55 -8.19
N ASN A 176 10.98 -7.37 -7.85
CA ASN A 176 12.35 -6.97 -8.16
C ASN A 176 13.18 -6.89 -6.87
N ASN A 177 14.50 -7.00 -7.04
CA ASN A 177 15.50 -6.90 -5.98
C ASN A 177 15.31 -7.96 -4.87
N PHE A 178 14.95 -9.19 -5.26
CA PHE A 178 14.83 -10.30 -4.32
C PHE A 178 16.22 -10.84 -3.96
N ASP A 179 16.61 -10.70 -2.70
CA ASP A 179 17.95 -11.03 -2.19
C ASP A 179 17.98 -12.33 -1.35
N LYS A 180 19.17 -12.71 -0.89
CA LYS A 180 19.43 -13.97 -0.16
C LYS A 180 18.68 -14.12 1.16
N LYS A 181 18.18 -13.02 1.72
CA LYS A 181 17.50 -12.97 3.02
C LYS A 181 15.98 -12.89 2.89
N ASP A 182 15.49 -12.65 1.68
CA ASP A 182 14.08 -12.46 1.41
C ASP A 182 13.33 -13.79 1.34
N LYS A 183 12.03 -13.71 1.60
CA LYS A 183 11.13 -14.85 1.54
C LYS A 183 9.89 -14.52 0.73
N LEU A 184 9.51 -15.46 -0.13
CA LEU A 184 8.21 -15.48 -0.76
C LEU A 184 7.37 -16.59 -0.12
N VAL A 185 6.12 -16.29 0.18
CA VAL A 185 5.13 -17.28 0.62
C VAL A 185 3.95 -17.26 -0.32
N VAL A 186 3.55 -18.41 -0.87
CA VAL A 186 2.36 -18.56 -1.72
C VAL A 186 1.50 -19.69 -1.17
N GLY A 187 0.35 -19.35 -0.62
CA GLY A 187 -0.49 -20.32 0.09
C GLY A 187 0.26 -20.89 1.32
N LYS A 188 0.62 -22.17 1.25
CA LYS A 188 1.39 -22.87 2.29
C LYS A 188 2.88 -22.98 1.94
N ASP A 189 3.24 -22.75 0.69
CA ASP A 189 4.59 -22.95 0.20
C ASP A 189 5.44 -21.72 0.49
N THR A 190 6.70 -21.95 0.85
CA THR A 190 7.69 -20.90 1.09
C THR A 190 8.85 -21.12 0.15
N PHE A 191 9.25 -20.06 -0.55
CA PHE A 191 10.36 -20.04 -1.48
C PHE A 191 11.40 -19.05 -0.98
N ASP A 192 12.64 -19.50 -0.91
CA ASP A 192 13.79 -18.67 -0.61
C ASP A 192 14.61 -18.34 -1.88
N TYR A 193 15.68 -17.56 -1.71
CA TYR A 193 16.55 -17.18 -2.83
C TYR A 193 17.14 -18.36 -3.59
N LYS A 194 17.49 -19.46 -2.91
CA LYS A 194 18.06 -20.64 -3.57
C LYS A 194 17.03 -21.32 -4.45
N ASP A 195 15.77 -21.39 -4.01
CA ASP A 195 14.68 -21.96 -4.80
C ASP A 195 14.49 -21.13 -6.08
N ILE A 196 14.41 -19.80 -5.95
CA ILE A 196 14.25 -18.91 -7.12
C ILE A 196 15.46 -19.00 -8.05
N LYS A 197 16.69 -19.04 -7.51
CA LYS A 197 17.91 -19.17 -8.30
C LYS A 197 17.98 -20.50 -9.06
N LYS A 198 17.41 -21.56 -8.52
CA LYS A 198 17.30 -22.88 -9.18
C LYS A 198 16.18 -22.94 -10.22
N GLY A 199 15.40 -21.87 -10.40
CA GLY A 199 14.35 -21.78 -11.40
C GLY A 199 12.96 -22.17 -10.91
N ALA A 200 12.66 -22.01 -9.62
CA ALA A 200 11.31 -22.24 -9.11
C ALA A 200 10.28 -21.38 -9.88
N GLU A 201 9.32 -22.04 -10.51
CA GLU A 201 8.22 -21.38 -11.22
C GLU A 201 7.04 -21.14 -10.29
N ILE A 202 6.57 -19.89 -10.24
CA ILE A 202 5.45 -19.49 -9.39
C ILE A 202 4.38 -18.86 -10.29
N PRO A 203 3.20 -19.51 -10.45
CA PRO A 203 2.16 -19.03 -11.36
C PRO A 203 1.78 -17.56 -11.14
N GLY A 204 1.89 -16.79 -12.23
CA GLY A 204 1.54 -15.35 -12.26
C GLY A 204 2.53 -14.42 -11.55
N ILE A 205 3.64 -14.94 -11.02
CA ILE A 205 4.67 -14.18 -10.31
C ILE A 205 6.04 -14.38 -10.99
N LYS A 206 6.61 -13.29 -11.51
CA LYS A 206 8.00 -13.25 -11.97
C LYS A 206 8.87 -12.63 -10.89
N ILE A 207 10.04 -13.20 -10.63
CA ILE A 207 10.98 -12.72 -9.63
C ILE A 207 12.31 -12.40 -10.30
N ASN A 208 12.79 -11.19 -10.07
CA ASN A 208 14.10 -10.73 -10.51
C ASN A 208 15.00 -10.62 -9.26
N LEU A 209 16.07 -11.41 -9.25
CA LEU A 209 17.04 -11.43 -8.16
C LEU A 209 17.86 -10.12 -8.15
N ALA A 210 18.30 -9.74 -6.95
CA ALA A 210 19.24 -8.63 -6.73
C ALA A 210 20.70 -9.02 -7.07
#